data_AF-A0A2T4GF74-F1
#
_entry.id   AF-A0A2T4GF74-F1
#
_cell.length_a   1.000
_cell.length_b   1.000
_cell.length_c   1.000
_cell.angle_alpha   90.00
_cell.angle_beta   90.00
_cell.angle_gamma   90.00
#
_symmetry.space_group_name_H-M   'P 1'
#
loop_
_entity.id
_entity.type
_entity.pdbx_description
1 polymer ?
#
loop_
_entity_poly.entity_id
_entity_poly.type
_entity_poly.pdbx_seq_one_letter_code
_entity_poly.pdbx_strand_id
1 'polypeptide(L)'
;MDDQYCSENIWNSYVEKTSAPSQLQMASHEHRYMRINVGCTEKRPNFDDIEEIETIERNSINMMCEDHSVRMAVHKLMASCFYFKRTGVDAQNRETGLYKYSGNIICRFDEGSRDIKGLGLILKDHIRGSAFIPYFILEEDYGTPVMKQHAVTVPVDTIEKMCYTDYRLISSSIVVMKQV
;
A
#
# COMPACT_ATOMS: atom_id res chain seq x y z
N MET A 1 -14.63 -32.71 -10.56
CA MET A 1 -15.28 -31.41 -10.31
C MET A 1 -14.17 -30.40 -10.35
N ASP A 2 -14.31 -29.32 -11.13
CA ASP A 2 -13.25 -28.31 -11.22
C ASP A 2 -13.17 -27.53 -9.90
N ASP A 3 -12.26 -27.93 -9.01
CA ASP A 3 -12.03 -27.28 -7.71
C ASP A 3 -11.77 -25.77 -7.87
N GLN A 4 -11.21 -25.38 -9.02
CA GLN A 4 -10.99 -24.00 -9.39
C GLN A 4 -12.31 -23.22 -9.56
N TYR A 5 -13.31 -23.82 -10.22
CA TYR A 5 -14.63 -23.22 -10.41
C TYR A 5 -15.37 -23.04 -9.07
N CYS A 6 -15.28 -24.03 -8.17
CA CYS A 6 -15.85 -23.91 -6.82
C CYS A 6 -15.18 -22.80 -6.00
N SER A 7 -13.85 -22.68 -6.08
CA SER A 7 -13.10 -21.63 -5.38
C SER A 7 -13.48 -20.22 -5.84
N GLU A 8 -13.74 -20.06 -7.15
CA GLU A 8 -14.11 -18.77 -7.73
C GLU A 8 -15.48 -18.31 -7.27
N ASN A 9 -16.45 -19.22 -7.21
CA ASN A 9 -17.79 -18.93 -6.72
C ASN A 9 -17.80 -18.54 -5.24
N ILE A 10 -16.97 -19.20 -4.41
CA ILE A 10 -16.83 -18.84 -2.99
C ILE A 10 -16.25 -17.44 -2.84
N TRP A 11 -15.20 -17.13 -3.61
CA TRP A 11 -14.58 -15.81 -3.60
C TRP A 11 -15.56 -14.71 -4.02
N ASN A 12 -16.25 -14.89 -5.14
CA ASN A 12 -17.21 -13.92 -5.64
C ASN A 12 -18.35 -13.70 -4.64
N SER A 13 -18.88 -14.76 -4.03
CA SER A 13 -19.90 -14.64 -2.98
C SER A 13 -19.40 -13.86 -1.76
N TYR A 14 -18.13 -14.02 -1.38
CA TYR A 14 -17.53 -13.26 -0.28
C TYR A 14 -17.40 -11.76 -0.63
N VAL A 15 -16.87 -11.44 -1.81
CA VAL A 15 -16.71 -10.05 -2.28
C VAL A 15 -18.07 -9.36 -2.39
N GLU A 16 -19.08 -10.02 -2.95
CA GLU A 16 -20.44 -9.49 -3.07
C GLU A 16 -21.06 -9.17 -1.69
N LYS A 17 -20.95 -10.10 -0.72
CA LYS A 17 -21.46 -9.90 0.64
C LYS A 17 -20.77 -8.74 1.37
N THR A 18 -19.48 -8.55 1.11
CA THR A 18 -18.67 -7.52 1.77
C THR A 18 -18.76 -6.15 1.09
N SER A 19 -19.29 -6.08 -0.13
CA SER A 19 -19.42 -4.85 -0.93
C SER A 19 -20.82 -4.18 -0.87
N ALA A 20 -21.60 -4.46 0.18
CA ALA A 20 -22.98 -3.98 0.32
C ALA A 20 -23.16 -2.44 0.24
N PRO A 21 -24.37 -1.93 -0.12
CA PRO A 21 -24.57 -0.57 -0.65
C PRO A 21 -24.23 0.60 0.26
N SER A 22 -24.17 0.40 1.58
CA SER A 22 -23.79 1.44 2.54
C SER A 22 -22.30 1.82 2.48
N GLN A 23 -21.50 1.08 1.70
CA GLN A 23 -20.06 1.35 1.51
C GLN A 23 -19.74 1.92 0.11
N LEU A 24 -20.72 2.14 -0.78
CA LEU A 24 -20.50 2.55 -2.18
C LEU A 24 -20.04 4.01 -2.39
N GLN A 25 -19.91 4.83 -1.33
CA GLN A 25 -19.47 6.23 -1.48
C GLN A 25 -17.96 6.41 -1.64
N MET A 26 -17.16 5.34 -1.58
CA MET A 26 -15.72 5.45 -1.84
C MET A 26 -15.33 4.44 -2.91
N ALA A 27 -14.90 4.95 -4.08
CA ALA A 27 -14.23 4.20 -5.14
C ALA A 27 -12.96 3.42 -4.67
N SER A 28 -12.62 3.46 -3.38
CA SER A 28 -11.43 2.83 -2.79
C SER A 28 -11.64 1.40 -2.31
N HIS A 29 -12.88 0.88 -2.29
CA HIS A 29 -13.15 -0.44 -1.68
C HIS A 29 -12.88 -1.66 -2.56
N GLU A 30 -12.88 -1.52 -3.90
CA GLU A 30 -12.48 -2.60 -4.82
C GLU A 30 -11.06 -3.12 -4.55
N HIS A 31 -10.26 -2.33 -3.84
CA HIS A 31 -8.85 -2.61 -3.62
C HIS A 31 -8.56 -3.15 -2.20
N ARG A 32 -9.55 -3.35 -1.33
CA ARG A 32 -9.29 -3.84 0.04
C ARG A 32 -9.04 -5.34 0.12
N TYR A 33 -9.76 -6.12 -0.67
CA TYR A 33 -9.62 -7.57 -0.70
C TYR A 33 -8.86 -7.97 -1.95
N MET A 34 -7.79 -8.75 -1.77
CA MET A 34 -6.95 -9.22 -2.88
C MET A 34 -6.76 -10.71 -2.76
N ARG A 35 -6.95 -11.42 -3.87
CA ARG A 35 -6.69 -12.86 -3.98
C ARG A 35 -5.44 -13.07 -4.80
N ILE A 36 -4.43 -13.66 -4.18
CA ILE A 36 -3.17 -14.02 -4.82
C ILE A 36 -3.18 -15.54 -4.95
N ASN A 37 -3.33 -16.04 -6.16
CA ASN A 37 -3.25 -17.47 -6.45
C ASN A 37 -2.07 -17.70 -7.39
N VAL A 38 -1.24 -18.68 -7.08
CA VAL A 38 -0.25 -19.17 -8.04
C VAL A 38 -0.97 -20.07 -9.04
N GLY A 39 -0.87 -19.74 -10.33
CA GLY A 39 -1.33 -20.63 -11.38
C GLY A 39 -0.43 -21.87 -11.48
N CYS A 40 -1.00 -23.05 -11.69
CA CYS A 40 -0.25 -24.21 -12.15
C CYS A 40 -0.47 -24.32 -13.65
N THR A 41 0.56 -24.04 -14.46
CA THR A 41 0.48 -24.16 -15.93
C THR A 41 0.53 -25.62 -16.41
N GLU A 42 0.99 -26.53 -15.55
CA GLU A 42 1.12 -27.96 -15.83
C GLU A 42 0.14 -28.79 -14.97
N LYS A 43 0.22 -30.12 -15.10
CA LYS A 43 -0.52 -31.05 -14.25
C LYS A 43 -0.16 -30.77 -12.79
N ARG A 44 -1.17 -30.44 -11.99
CA ARG A 44 -1.00 -30.25 -10.54
C ARG A 44 -0.39 -31.52 -9.94
N PRO A 45 0.72 -31.41 -9.18
CA PRO A 45 1.32 -32.56 -8.53
C PRO A 45 0.35 -33.16 -7.50
N ASN A 46 0.57 -34.42 -7.15
CA ASN A 46 -0.20 -35.05 -6.09
C ASN A 46 0.07 -34.32 -4.77
N PHE A 47 -0.92 -34.30 -3.89
CA PHE A 47 -0.84 -33.55 -2.64
C PHE A 47 0.30 -34.02 -1.71
N ASP A 48 0.64 -35.31 -1.80
CA ASP A 48 1.68 -36.00 -1.02
C ASP A 48 3.03 -36.09 -1.74
N ASP A 49 3.18 -35.46 -2.91
CA ASP A 49 4.41 -35.49 -3.69
C ASP A 49 5.41 -34.41 -3.20
N ILE A 50 6.26 -34.81 -2.26
CA ILE A 50 7.26 -33.93 -1.62
C ILE A 50 8.39 -33.57 -2.61
N GLU A 51 8.65 -34.40 -3.60
CA GLU A 51 9.75 -34.20 -4.56
C GLU A 51 9.48 -32.99 -5.47
N GLU A 52 8.21 -32.65 -5.69
CA GLU A 52 7.80 -31.53 -6.54
C GLU A 52 7.80 -30.16 -5.84
N ILE A 53 8.02 -30.09 -4.51
CA ILE A 53 7.93 -28.84 -3.75
C ILE A 53 8.88 -27.76 -4.29
N GLU A 54 10.14 -28.11 -4.53
CA GLU A 54 11.13 -27.16 -5.04
C GLU A 54 10.79 -26.66 -6.45
N THR A 55 10.22 -27.54 -7.27
CA THR A 55 9.75 -27.20 -8.63
C THR A 55 8.58 -26.23 -8.57
N ILE A 56 7.60 -26.49 -7.70
CA ILE A 56 6.46 -25.60 -7.47
C ILE A 56 6.95 -24.23 -6.99
N GLU A 57 7.86 -24.17 -6.02
CA GLU A 57 8.38 -22.91 -5.49
C GLU A 57 9.04 -22.08 -6.60
N ARG A 58 9.94 -22.69 -7.37
CA ARG A 58 10.64 -22.02 -8.47
C ARG A 58 9.67 -21.51 -9.54
N ASN A 59 8.69 -22.31 -9.92
CA ASN A 59 7.66 -21.94 -10.89
C ASN A 59 6.76 -20.81 -10.36
N SER A 60 6.43 -20.86 -9.06
CA SER A 60 5.66 -19.83 -8.37
C SER A 60 6.39 -18.49 -8.40
N ILE A 61 7.68 -18.47 -8.06
CA ILE A 61 8.50 -17.25 -8.08
C ILE A 61 8.52 -16.66 -9.48
N ASN A 62 8.81 -17.48 -10.50
CA ASN A 62 8.89 -17.01 -11.89
C ASN A 62 7.56 -16.45 -12.40
N MET A 63 6.44 -17.06 -12.02
CA MET A 63 5.11 -16.61 -12.43
C MET A 63 4.70 -15.32 -11.70
N MET A 64 5.01 -15.22 -10.41
CA MET A 64 4.47 -14.17 -9.55
C MET A 64 5.35 -12.93 -9.46
N CYS A 65 6.62 -13.00 -9.88
CA CYS A 65 7.57 -11.87 -9.82
C CYS A 65 7.06 -10.63 -10.58
N GLU A 66 6.36 -10.86 -11.71
CA GLU A 66 5.78 -9.81 -12.54
C GLU A 66 4.27 -9.62 -12.31
N ASP A 67 3.66 -10.40 -11.42
CA ASP A 67 2.22 -10.34 -11.18
C ASP A 67 1.80 -8.99 -10.59
N HIS A 68 0.83 -8.35 -11.24
CA HIS A 68 0.37 -7.02 -10.85
C HIS A 68 -0.28 -7.01 -9.46
N SER A 69 -0.99 -8.07 -9.08
CA SER A 69 -1.64 -8.17 -7.77
C SER A 69 -0.60 -8.26 -6.66
N VAL A 70 0.44 -9.10 -6.85
CA VAL A 70 1.56 -9.19 -5.91
C VAL A 70 2.27 -7.84 -5.75
N ARG A 71 2.57 -7.14 -6.86
CA ARG A 71 3.16 -5.79 -6.82
C ARG A 71 2.27 -4.81 -6.06
N MET A 72 0.96 -4.84 -6.33
CA MET A 72 0.01 -3.98 -5.62
C MET A 72 -0.11 -4.31 -4.13
N ALA A 73 -0.03 -5.59 -3.75
CA ALA A 73 0.01 -5.99 -2.34
C ALA A 73 1.24 -5.44 -1.65
N VAL A 74 2.41 -5.57 -2.28
CA VAL A 74 3.68 -5.03 -1.76
C VAL A 74 3.58 -3.51 -1.58
N HIS A 75 3.11 -2.77 -2.59
CA HIS A 75 2.92 -1.32 -2.47
C HIS A 75 1.96 -0.93 -1.34
N LYS A 76 0.85 -1.67 -1.16
CA LYS A 76 -0.09 -1.43 -0.05
C LYS A 76 0.53 -1.72 1.31
N LEU A 77 1.27 -2.82 1.45
CA LEU A 77 1.97 -3.17 2.68
C LEU A 77 3.01 -2.10 3.03
N MET A 78 3.83 -1.69 2.06
CA MET A 78 4.79 -0.60 2.24
C MET A 78 4.12 0.71 2.63
N ALA A 79 3.03 1.10 1.95
CA ALA A 79 2.28 2.30 2.31
C ALA A 79 1.68 2.22 3.72
N SER A 80 1.25 1.03 4.15
CA SER A 80 0.67 0.81 5.49
C SER A 80 1.66 1.00 6.62
N CYS A 81 2.97 0.89 6.33
CA CYS A 81 4.04 1.21 7.28
C CYS A 81 4.09 2.71 7.62
N PHE A 82 3.31 3.56 6.95
CA PHE A 82 3.28 4.99 7.19
C PHE A 82 1.92 5.46 7.70
N TYR A 83 1.94 6.56 8.43
CA TYR A 83 0.72 7.24 8.86
C TYR A 83 0.94 8.74 8.94
N PHE A 84 -0.14 9.49 8.80
CA PHE A 84 -0.13 10.93 8.98
C PHE A 84 -0.32 11.29 10.45
N LYS A 85 0.70 11.90 11.06
CA LYS A 85 0.63 12.44 12.42
C LYS A 85 0.37 13.95 12.35
N ARG A 86 -0.77 14.38 12.86
CA ARG A 86 -1.08 15.81 13.01
C ARG A 86 -0.11 16.52 13.94
N THR A 87 0.18 17.77 13.62
CA THR A 87 1.01 18.68 14.40
C THR A 87 0.38 20.07 14.44
N GLY A 88 0.48 20.73 15.60
CA GLY A 88 -0.06 22.09 15.79
C GLY A 88 -1.55 22.11 16.12
N VAL A 89 -2.12 23.32 16.07
CA VAL A 89 -3.55 23.56 16.33
C VAL A 89 -4.30 23.60 15.01
N ASP A 90 -5.39 22.86 14.95
CA ASP A 90 -6.31 22.84 13.82
C ASP A 90 -6.89 24.24 13.59
N ALA A 91 -6.75 24.78 12.37
CA ALA A 91 -7.30 26.08 12.02
C ALA A 91 -8.61 25.90 11.26
N GLN A 92 -9.70 26.46 11.78
CA GLN A 92 -10.98 26.51 11.07
C GLN A 92 -11.15 27.89 10.44
N ASN A 93 -11.41 27.91 9.13
CA ASN A 93 -11.88 29.12 8.48
C ASN A 93 -13.37 29.31 8.83
N ARG A 94 -13.70 30.36 9.57
CA ARG A 94 -15.07 30.65 10.03
C ARG A 94 -16.02 31.05 8.89
N GLU A 95 -15.50 31.54 7.77
CA GLU A 95 -16.29 32.00 6.64
C GLU A 95 -16.62 30.85 5.68
N THR A 96 -15.67 29.95 5.45
CA THR A 96 -15.85 28.82 4.51
C THR A 96 -16.22 27.51 5.21
N GLY A 97 -16.07 27.43 6.53
CA GLY A 97 -16.25 26.19 7.30
C GLY A 97 -15.14 25.15 7.10
N LEU A 98 -14.13 25.45 6.27
CA LEU A 98 -13.03 24.53 5.95
C LEU A 98 -12.08 24.41 7.14
N TYR A 99 -11.63 23.18 7.39
CA TYR A 99 -10.55 22.92 8.34
C TYR A 99 -9.22 22.79 7.63
N LYS A 100 -8.19 23.36 8.23
CA LYS A 100 -6.79 23.26 7.83
C LYS A 100 -6.02 22.54 8.93
N TYR A 101 -5.43 21.41 8.58
CA TYR A 101 -4.61 20.60 9.48
C TYR A 101 -3.18 20.54 8.98
N SER A 102 -2.20 20.62 9.87
CA SER A 102 -0.79 20.41 9.54
C SER A 102 -0.29 19.10 10.14
N GLY A 103 0.69 18.44 9.53
CA GLY A 103 1.24 17.20 10.07
C GLY A 103 2.42 16.65 9.28
N ASN A 104 2.86 15.47 9.72
CA ASN A 104 4.01 14.76 9.20
C ASN A 104 3.62 13.34 8.79
N ILE A 105 4.21 12.82 7.73
CA ILE A 105 4.14 11.38 7.41
C ILE A 105 5.26 10.69 8.16
N ILE A 106 4.90 9.69 8.96
CA ILE A 106 5.81 9.01 9.90
C ILE A 106 5.76 7.50 9.65
N CYS A 107 6.92 6.86 9.73
CA CYS A 107 7.02 5.40 9.73
C CYS A 107 6.56 4.81 11.07
N ARG A 108 5.77 3.72 11.02
CA ARG A 108 5.26 2.99 12.19
C ARG A 108 6.35 2.21 12.91
N PHE A 109 7.40 1.80 12.22
CA PHE A 109 8.47 1.01 12.80
C PHE A 109 9.31 1.83 13.78
N ASP A 110 9.85 1.13 14.76
CA ASP A 110 10.67 1.77 15.77
C ASP A 110 12.02 2.24 15.21
N GLU A 111 12.53 3.30 15.80
CA GLU A 111 13.87 3.84 15.56
C GLU A 111 14.91 2.74 15.74
N GLY A 112 15.77 2.55 14.73
CA GLY A 112 16.84 1.55 14.74
C GLY A 112 16.40 0.10 14.61
N SER A 113 15.09 -0.16 14.55
CA SER A 113 14.53 -1.50 14.40
C SER A 113 15.03 -2.19 13.12
N ARG A 114 14.99 -3.53 13.12
CA ARG A 114 15.28 -4.30 11.91
C ARG A 114 14.27 -4.02 10.81
N ASP A 115 13.03 -3.69 11.19
CA ASP A 115 11.93 -3.47 10.27
C ASP A 115 12.10 -2.17 9.48
N ILE A 116 12.49 -1.07 10.13
CA ILE A 116 12.75 0.20 9.42
C ILE A 116 13.96 0.08 8.48
N LYS A 117 14.98 -0.68 8.89
CA LYS A 117 16.15 -0.99 8.05
C LYS A 117 15.77 -1.83 6.85
N GLY A 118 14.98 -2.88 7.04
CA GLY A 118 14.45 -3.72 5.97
C GLY A 118 13.61 -2.90 4.98
N LEU A 119 12.72 -2.05 5.46
CA LEU A 119 11.91 -1.16 4.62
C LEU A 119 12.79 -0.18 3.82
N GLY A 120 13.82 0.39 4.47
CA GLY A 120 14.80 1.25 3.81
C GLY A 120 15.53 0.52 2.67
N LEU A 121 15.97 -0.72 2.89
CA LEU A 121 16.63 -1.54 1.88
C LEU A 121 15.71 -1.84 0.69
N ILE A 122 14.44 -2.18 0.94
CA ILE A 122 13.45 -2.43 -0.12
C ILE A 122 13.22 -1.17 -0.96
N LEU A 123 13.04 -0.02 -0.31
CA LEU A 123 12.87 1.28 -0.98
C LEU A 123 14.12 1.65 -1.78
N LYS A 124 15.32 1.43 -1.21
CA LYS A 124 16.60 1.69 -1.86
C LYS A 124 16.79 0.84 -3.12
N ASP A 125 16.38 -0.42 -3.08
CA ASP A 125 16.43 -1.31 -4.23
C ASP A 125 15.49 -0.84 -5.35
N HIS A 126 14.26 -0.43 -5.00
CA HIS A 126 13.28 0.08 -5.96
C HIS A 126 13.68 1.38 -6.67
N ILE A 127 14.42 2.27 -6.00
CA ILE A 127 14.93 3.51 -6.61
C ILE A 127 16.23 3.28 -7.39
N ARG A 128 16.95 2.18 -7.14
CA ARG A 128 18.19 1.88 -7.84
C ARG A 128 17.87 1.39 -9.25
N GLY A 129 18.29 2.17 -10.25
CA GLY A 129 18.10 1.83 -11.66
C GLY A 129 16.78 2.31 -12.27
N SER A 130 16.00 3.11 -11.55
CA SER A 130 14.78 3.74 -12.06
C SER A 130 14.84 5.26 -11.92
N ALA A 131 14.07 5.99 -12.75
CA ALA A 131 13.80 7.42 -12.53
C ALA A 131 12.68 7.65 -11.49
N PHE A 132 12.23 6.58 -10.82
CA PHE A 132 11.12 6.61 -9.89
C PHE A 132 11.58 7.13 -8.53
N ILE A 133 10.87 8.14 -8.04
CA ILE A 133 11.02 8.66 -6.68
C ILE A 133 9.73 8.31 -5.94
N PRO A 134 9.75 7.53 -4.86
CA PRO A 134 8.55 7.19 -4.11
C PRO A 134 7.90 8.46 -3.55
N TYR A 135 6.58 8.55 -3.64
CA TYR A 135 5.81 9.69 -3.15
C TYR A 135 4.48 9.24 -2.55
N PHE A 136 3.95 10.08 -1.66
CA PHE A 136 2.60 9.98 -1.16
C PHE A 136 1.71 10.98 -1.90
N ILE A 137 0.50 10.57 -2.27
CA ILE A 137 -0.52 11.49 -2.79
C ILE A 137 -1.34 11.97 -1.61
N LEU A 138 -1.38 13.29 -1.45
CA LEU A 138 -2.29 13.95 -0.52
C LEU A 138 -3.45 14.51 -1.32
N GLU A 139 -4.65 14.14 -0.91
CA GLU A 139 -5.88 14.66 -1.51
C GLU A 139 -6.48 15.70 -0.57
N GLU A 140 -6.63 16.92 -1.07
CA GLU A 140 -7.27 18.01 -0.36
C GLU A 140 -8.74 18.06 -0.76
N ASP A 141 -9.62 18.02 0.24
CA ASP A 141 -11.06 18.10 0.07
C ASP A 141 -11.55 19.52 0.39
N TYR A 142 -11.82 20.27 -0.66
CA TYR A 142 -12.33 21.63 -0.58
C TYR A 142 -13.87 21.70 -0.62
N GLY A 143 -14.58 20.57 -0.64
CA GLY A 143 -16.03 20.59 -0.86
C GLY A 143 -16.43 20.96 -2.30
N THR A 144 -15.48 20.90 -3.23
CA THR A 144 -15.69 21.20 -4.65
C THR A 144 -15.44 19.96 -5.49
N PRO A 145 -16.04 19.84 -6.69
CA PRO A 145 -15.80 18.69 -7.57
C PRO A 145 -14.34 18.52 -8.00
N VAL A 146 -13.51 19.56 -7.83
CA VAL A 146 -12.09 19.54 -8.17
C VAL A 146 -11.29 19.18 -6.92
N MET A 147 -10.86 17.93 -6.83
CA MET A 147 -9.87 17.52 -5.82
C MET A 147 -8.50 18.03 -6.25
N LYS A 148 -7.80 18.74 -5.36
CA LYS A 148 -6.38 19.05 -5.57
C LYS A 148 -5.54 17.94 -4.94
N GLN A 149 -4.61 17.43 -5.73
CA GLN A 149 -3.66 16.42 -5.29
C GLN A 149 -2.27 17.03 -5.19
N HIS A 150 -1.56 16.71 -4.12
CA HIS A 150 -0.17 17.09 -3.92
C HIS A 150 0.69 15.85 -3.69
N ALA A 151 1.77 15.72 -4.46
CA ALA A 151 2.73 14.64 -4.30
C ALA A 151 3.81 15.04 -3.28
N VAL A 152 3.93 14.28 -2.20
CA VAL A 152 5.00 14.41 -1.21
C VAL A 152 6.02 13.33 -1.48
N THR A 153 7.16 13.71 -2.04
CA THR A 153 8.26 12.77 -2.32
C THR A 153 8.91 12.31 -1.01
N VAL A 154 9.38 11.07 -1.01
CA VAL A 154 10.27 10.53 0.01
C VAL A 154 11.70 10.76 -0.48
N PRO A 155 12.47 11.68 0.15
CA PRO A 155 13.81 11.99 -0.31
C PRO A 155 14.74 10.77 -0.24
N VAL A 156 15.70 10.69 -1.17
CA VAL A 156 16.71 9.61 -1.18
C VAL A 156 17.48 9.58 0.14
N ASP A 157 17.88 10.75 0.67
CA ASP A 157 18.55 10.86 1.97
C ASP A 157 17.71 10.27 3.12
N THR A 158 16.38 10.38 3.05
CA THR A 158 15.47 9.77 4.03
C THR A 158 15.52 8.25 3.92
N ILE A 159 15.53 7.71 2.70
CA ILE A 159 15.63 6.27 2.44
C ILE A 159 16.99 5.73 2.93
N GLU A 160 18.08 6.46 2.67
CA GLU A 160 19.41 6.11 3.18
C GLU A 160 19.46 6.14 4.71
N LYS A 161 18.85 7.17 5.31
CA LYS A 161 18.71 7.25 6.76
C LYS A 161 17.90 6.07 7.31
N MET A 162 16.84 5.62 6.66
CA MET A 162 16.11 4.42 7.08
C MET A 162 16.99 3.16 7.05
N CYS A 163 17.93 3.08 6.10
CA CYS A 163 18.86 1.94 6.00
C CYS A 163 19.90 1.90 7.14
N TYR A 164 20.41 3.06 7.56
CA TYR A 164 21.63 3.14 8.38
C TYR A 164 21.48 3.91 9.69
N THR A 165 20.37 4.62 9.91
CA THR A 165 20.14 5.50 11.05
C THR A 165 18.74 5.35 11.64
N ASP A 166 18.55 5.90 12.83
CA ASP A 166 17.30 5.85 13.59
C ASP A 166 16.33 6.96 13.15
N TYR A 167 15.80 6.90 11.92
CA TYR A 167 15.04 8.01 11.33
C TYR A 167 13.61 7.66 10.94
N ARG A 168 12.61 8.29 11.59
CA ARG A 168 11.16 8.03 11.37
C ARG A 168 10.40 9.04 10.49
N LEU A 169 10.96 10.21 10.18
CA LEU A 169 10.19 11.36 9.69
C LEU A 169 10.33 11.59 8.18
N ILE A 170 9.28 11.40 7.38
CA ILE A 170 9.37 11.59 5.93
C ILE A 170 9.21 13.05 5.49
N SER A 171 8.43 13.86 6.22
CA SER A 171 8.20 15.27 5.89
C SER A 171 7.83 16.07 7.13
N SER A 172 8.10 17.38 7.13
CA SER A 172 8.04 18.28 8.30
C SER A 172 6.81 19.18 8.38
N SER A 173 6.02 19.35 7.31
CA SER A 173 4.75 20.10 7.34
C SER A 173 3.93 19.89 6.07
N ILE A 174 2.84 19.14 6.21
CA ILE A 174 1.84 18.92 5.16
C ILE A 174 0.53 19.55 5.60
N VAL A 175 -0.09 20.36 4.73
CA VAL A 175 -1.39 20.96 4.96
C VAL A 175 -2.47 20.11 4.29
N VAL A 176 -3.51 19.72 5.02
CA VAL A 176 -4.70 19.07 4.45
C VAL A 176 -5.92 19.94 4.76
N MET A 177 -6.73 20.23 3.74
CA MET A 177 -8.03 20.88 3.90
C MET A 177 -9.17 19.87 3.78
N LYS A 178 -10.19 19.99 4.65
CA LYS A 178 -11.39 19.13 4.63
C LYS A 178 -12.65 19.92 4.99
N GLN A 179 -13.75 19.64 4.30
CA GLN A 179 -15.10 20.09 4.66
C GLN A 179 -15.78 19.07 5.61
N VAL A 180 -16.50 19.55 6.62
CA VAL A 180 -17.28 18.71 7.56
C VAL A 180 -18.73 18.63 7.11
#